data_AF-K9KDQ9-F1
#
_entry.id   AF-K9KDQ9-F1
#
_cell.length_a   1.000
_cell.length_b   1.000
_cell.length_c   1.000
_cell.angle_alpha   90.00
_cell.angle_beta   90.00
_cell.angle_gamma   90.00
#
_symmetry.space_group_name_H-M   'P 1'
#
loop_
_entity.id
_entity.type
_entity.pdbx_description
1 polymer ?
#
loop_
_entity_poly.entity_id
_entity_poly.type
_entity_poly.pdbx_seq_one_letter_code
_entity_poly.pdbx_strand_id
1 'polypeptide(L)'
;VFAPTDEAFQALPPGELNKLLGNAKELANILKYHVGDEILVSGGIGALVRLKSLQGDKLEVSSKNNVVNVNKEPVAEADIMATNGVVYAINTVLQPPANRPQERGDELADSALEIFKQASAFSRAAQSSVKLAPVYQRLLERMKQ
;
A
#
# COMPACT_ATOMS: atom_id res chain seq x y z
N VAL A 1 7.83 -13.21 -10.75
CA VAL A 1 6.46 -13.74 -10.92
C VAL A 1 6.28 -14.95 -10.01
N PHE A 2 5.21 -15.00 -9.25
CA PHE A 2 4.83 -16.15 -8.44
C PHE A 2 3.75 -16.93 -9.20
N ALA A 3 4.06 -18.10 -9.74
CA ALA A 3 3.16 -18.87 -10.58
C ALA A 3 2.49 -19.98 -9.76
N PRO A 4 1.16 -19.89 -9.50
CA PRO A 4 0.42 -20.97 -8.87
C PRO A 4 0.35 -22.19 -9.80
N THR A 5 0.59 -23.38 -9.27
CA THR A 5 0.45 -24.64 -10.01
C THR A 5 -1.02 -25.03 -10.18
N ASP A 6 -1.29 -26.03 -11.02
CA ASP A 6 -2.66 -26.54 -11.20
C ASP A 6 -3.23 -27.08 -9.88
N GLU A 7 -2.38 -27.68 -9.03
CA GLU A 7 -2.77 -28.15 -7.71
C GLU A 7 -3.20 -27.00 -6.79
N ALA A 8 -2.59 -25.82 -6.92
CA ALA A 8 -2.98 -24.64 -6.16
C ALA A 8 -4.41 -24.20 -6.47
N PHE A 9 -4.82 -24.27 -7.73
CA PHE A 9 -6.19 -23.97 -8.14
C PHE A 9 -7.19 -25.08 -7.75
N GLN A 10 -6.75 -26.34 -7.76
CA GLN A 10 -7.56 -27.46 -7.29
C GLN A 10 -7.78 -27.45 -5.78
N ALA A 11 -6.81 -26.92 -5.02
CA ALA A 11 -6.90 -26.77 -3.58
C ALA A 11 -7.90 -25.66 -3.15
N LEU A 12 -8.29 -24.77 -4.05
CA LEU A 12 -9.29 -23.75 -3.76
C LEU A 12 -10.68 -24.37 -3.59
N PRO A 13 -11.52 -23.82 -2.68
CA PRO A 13 -12.92 -24.21 -2.59
C PRO A 13 -13.61 -24.02 -3.95
N PRO A 14 -14.44 -24.98 -4.41
CA PRO A 14 -15.07 -24.90 -5.73
C PRO A 14 -15.97 -23.66 -5.90
N GLY A 15 -16.54 -23.16 -4.80
CA GLY A 15 -17.32 -21.92 -4.81
C GLY A 15 -16.50 -20.66 -5.03
N GLU A 16 -15.20 -20.68 -4.73
CA GLU A 16 -14.29 -19.56 -4.94
C GLU A 16 -13.72 -19.55 -6.35
N LEU A 17 -13.28 -20.72 -6.84
CA LEU A 17 -12.80 -20.87 -8.22
C LEU A 17 -13.87 -20.40 -9.23
N ASN A 18 -15.13 -20.81 -9.04
CA ASN A 18 -16.23 -20.39 -9.91
C ASN A 18 -16.50 -18.87 -9.85
N LYS A 19 -16.30 -18.23 -8.69
CA LYS A 19 -16.42 -16.77 -8.58
C LYS A 19 -15.33 -16.06 -9.35
N LEU A 20 -14.08 -16.56 -9.25
CA LEU A 20 -12.95 -16.00 -9.97
C LEU A 20 -13.11 -16.15 -11.48
N LEU A 21 -13.59 -17.31 -11.94
CA LEU A 21 -13.88 -17.55 -13.36
C LEU A 21 -15.06 -16.69 -13.86
N GLY A 22 -16.03 -16.39 -13.00
CA GLY A 22 -17.17 -15.53 -13.32
C GLY A 22 -16.86 -14.03 -13.36
N ASN A 23 -15.74 -13.59 -12.76
CA ASN A 23 -15.40 -12.17 -12.64
C ASN A 23 -13.99 -11.87 -13.16
N ALA A 24 -13.90 -11.54 -14.45
CA ALA A 24 -12.64 -11.23 -15.12
C ALA A 24 -11.84 -10.08 -14.46
N LYS A 25 -12.52 -9.10 -13.86
CA LYS A 25 -11.85 -7.96 -13.19
C LYS A 25 -11.14 -8.40 -11.91
N GLU A 26 -11.79 -9.27 -11.15
CA GLU A 26 -11.24 -9.83 -9.92
C GLU A 26 -10.10 -10.80 -10.22
N LEU A 27 -10.28 -11.68 -11.22
CA LEU A 27 -9.22 -12.55 -11.71
C LEU A 27 -7.98 -11.76 -12.15
N ALA A 28 -8.16 -10.68 -12.93
CA ALA A 28 -7.05 -9.84 -13.36
C ALA A 28 -6.31 -9.21 -12.17
N ASN A 29 -7.02 -8.80 -11.11
CA ASN A 29 -6.40 -8.26 -9.90
C ASN A 29 -5.59 -9.32 -9.14
N ILE A 30 -6.11 -10.54 -9.03
CA ILE A 30 -5.37 -11.65 -8.40
C ILE A 30 -4.12 -11.99 -9.19
N LEU A 31 -4.21 -12.08 -10.53
CA LEU A 31 -3.05 -12.36 -11.37
C LEU A 31 -1.99 -11.24 -11.25
N LYS A 32 -2.41 -9.98 -11.19
CA LYS A 32 -1.49 -8.85 -10.94
C LYS A 32 -0.83 -8.92 -9.58
N TYR A 33 -1.52 -9.44 -8.56
CA TYR A 33 -0.94 -9.62 -7.22
C TYR A 33 0.21 -10.64 -7.22
N HIS A 34 0.19 -11.62 -8.12
CA HIS A 34 1.25 -12.61 -8.28
C HIS A 34 2.50 -12.07 -9.01
N VAL A 35 2.42 -10.87 -9.58
CA VAL A 35 3.52 -10.26 -10.33
C VAL A 35 4.10 -9.12 -9.52
N GLY A 36 5.36 -9.26 -9.11
CA GLY A 36 6.14 -8.17 -8.52
C GLY A 36 6.53 -7.12 -9.56
N ASP A 37 6.74 -5.88 -9.12
CA ASP A 37 7.23 -4.78 -9.94
C ASP A 37 8.74 -4.88 -10.25
N GLU A 38 9.50 -5.54 -9.37
CA GLU A 38 10.94 -5.73 -9.48
C GLU A 38 11.34 -7.21 -9.59
N ILE A 39 12.55 -7.44 -10.12
CA ILE A 39 13.17 -8.76 -10.18
C ILE A 39 13.86 -9.04 -8.84
N LEU A 40 13.33 -10.02 -8.10
CA LEU A 40 13.90 -10.51 -6.86
C LEU A 40 14.41 -11.93 -7.09
N VAL A 41 15.69 -12.18 -6.81
CA VAL A 41 16.33 -13.52 -6.82
C VAL A 41 16.48 -14.03 -5.40
N SER A 42 16.48 -15.34 -5.19
CA SER A 42 16.56 -15.93 -3.83
C SER A 42 17.76 -15.43 -3.02
N GLY A 43 18.92 -15.26 -3.67
CA GLY A 43 20.15 -14.77 -3.04
C GLY A 43 20.08 -13.32 -2.57
N GLY A 44 19.11 -12.53 -3.07
CA GLY A 44 18.84 -11.17 -2.62
C GLY A 44 17.82 -11.10 -1.48
N ILE A 45 17.19 -12.22 -1.11
CA ILE A 45 16.18 -12.29 -0.06
C ILE A 45 16.91 -12.49 1.27
N GLY A 46 16.96 -11.44 2.08
CA GLY A 46 17.42 -11.51 3.47
C GLY A 46 16.36 -12.13 4.40
N ALA A 47 16.15 -11.50 5.56
CA ALA A 47 15.14 -11.97 6.52
C ALA A 47 13.70 -11.76 6.04
N LEU A 48 13.40 -10.59 5.47
CA LEU A 48 12.09 -10.23 4.94
C LEU A 48 12.23 -9.09 3.93
N VAL A 49 11.65 -9.26 2.75
CA VAL A 49 11.56 -8.29 1.67
C VAL A 49 10.09 -8.03 1.39
N ARG A 50 9.70 -6.76 1.31
CA ARG A 50 8.34 -6.36 0.92
C ARG A 50 8.36 -5.91 -0.53
N LEU A 51 8.01 -6.81 -1.44
CA LEU A 51 7.96 -6.55 -2.87
C LEU A 51 6.60 -5.96 -3.23
N LYS A 52 6.56 -4.89 -4.01
CA LYS A 52 5.28 -4.31 -4.44
C LYS A 52 4.75 -5.11 -5.64
N SER A 53 3.48 -5.48 -5.62
CA SER A 53 2.84 -6.17 -6.74
C SER A 53 2.30 -5.19 -7.77
N LEU A 54 2.02 -5.66 -8.99
CA LEU A 54 1.34 -4.86 -10.02
C LEU A 54 -0.10 -4.50 -9.66
N GLN A 55 -0.72 -5.21 -8.70
CA GLN A 55 -2.02 -4.83 -8.17
C GLN A 55 -1.92 -3.62 -7.21
N GLY A 56 -0.75 -3.44 -6.58
CA GLY A 56 -0.41 -2.31 -5.70
C GLY A 56 -0.04 -2.73 -4.28
N ASP A 57 -0.61 -3.82 -3.79
CA ASP A 57 -0.33 -4.36 -2.46
C ASP A 57 1.06 -5.02 -2.40
N LYS A 58 1.62 -5.10 -1.19
CA LYS A 58 2.96 -5.63 -0.95
C LYS A 58 2.92 -7.13 -0.64
N LEU A 59 3.75 -7.89 -1.33
CA LEU A 59 4.07 -9.28 -1.06
C LEU A 59 5.19 -9.38 -0.03
N GLU A 60 4.98 -10.20 0.99
CA GLU A 60 5.99 -10.48 2.02
C GLU A 60 6.81 -11.70 1.61
N VAL A 61 8.01 -11.47 1.09
CA VAL A 61 8.92 -12.52 0.64
C VAL A 61 10.04 -12.70 1.67
N SER A 62 10.25 -13.91 2.15
CA SER A 62 11.28 -14.22 3.15
C SER A 62 12.02 -15.50 2.79
N SER A 63 13.28 -15.61 3.19
CA SER A 63 14.09 -16.81 3.02
C SER A 63 14.44 -17.39 4.38
N LYS A 64 14.08 -18.64 4.62
CA LYS A 64 14.39 -19.36 5.86
C LYS A 64 14.91 -20.74 5.53
N ASN A 65 16.09 -21.09 6.05
CA ASN A 65 16.74 -22.38 5.80
C ASN A 65 16.84 -22.74 4.31
N ASN A 66 17.17 -21.75 3.47
CA ASN A 66 17.24 -21.92 2.01
C ASN A 66 15.89 -22.20 1.31
N VAL A 67 14.77 -22.02 2.02
CA VAL A 67 13.41 -22.09 1.46
C VAL A 67 12.84 -20.69 1.37
N VAL A 68 12.46 -20.28 0.16
CA VAL A 68 11.75 -19.02 -0.07
C VAL A 68 10.28 -19.19 0.31
N ASN A 69 9.74 -18.23 1.02
CA ASN A 69 8.35 -18.17 1.41
C ASN A 69 7.76 -16.84 0.95
N VAL A 70 6.53 -16.87 0.42
CA VAL A 70 5.75 -15.70 0.02
C VAL A 70 4.46 -15.65 0.83
N ASN A 71 4.21 -14.54 1.53
CA ASN A 71 3.08 -14.38 2.44
C ASN A 71 2.92 -15.54 3.46
N LYS A 72 4.05 -16.13 3.90
CA LYS A 72 4.15 -17.33 4.77
C LYS A 72 3.84 -18.66 4.10
N GLU A 73 3.55 -18.67 2.79
CA GLU A 73 3.40 -19.88 1.99
C GLU A 73 4.77 -20.30 1.41
N PRO A 74 5.13 -21.58 1.46
CA PRO A 74 6.39 -22.06 0.89
C PRO A 74 6.33 -22.07 -0.64
N VAL A 75 7.46 -21.70 -1.26
CA VAL A 75 7.67 -21.83 -2.70
C VAL A 75 8.14 -23.26 -2.99
N ALA A 76 7.53 -23.90 -3.99
CA ALA A 76 7.88 -25.26 -4.40
C ALA A 76 9.17 -25.29 -5.24
N GLU A 77 9.28 -24.37 -6.20
CA GLU A 77 10.46 -24.21 -7.05
C GLU A 77 10.81 -22.73 -7.19
N ALA A 78 12.04 -22.37 -6.87
CA ALA A 78 12.53 -21.00 -6.86
C ALA A 78 13.61 -20.78 -7.94
N ASP A 79 13.85 -19.51 -8.28
CA ASP A 79 14.92 -19.09 -9.22
C ASP A 79 14.82 -19.65 -10.65
N ILE A 80 13.60 -19.87 -11.15
CA ILE A 80 13.42 -20.23 -12.57
C ILE A 80 13.67 -18.98 -13.40
N MET A 81 14.85 -18.92 -14.05
CA MET A 81 15.29 -17.78 -14.82
C MET A 81 14.51 -17.64 -16.13
N ALA A 82 13.95 -16.46 -16.36
CA ALA A 82 13.31 -16.07 -17.61
C ALA A 82 13.96 -14.79 -18.16
N THR A 83 13.78 -14.54 -19.45
CA THR A 83 14.40 -13.37 -20.12
C THR A 83 13.95 -12.03 -19.52
N ASN A 84 12.74 -11.98 -18.97
CA ASN A 84 12.10 -10.79 -18.42
C ASN A 84 11.95 -10.83 -16.88
N GLY A 85 12.57 -11.79 -16.20
CA GLY A 85 12.51 -11.87 -14.74
C GLY A 85 12.73 -13.27 -14.19
N VAL A 86 12.19 -13.51 -13.00
CA VAL A 86 12.33 -14.77 -12.28
C VAL A 86 10.95 -15.32 -11.96
N VAL A 87 10.77 -16.63 -12.15
CA VAL A 87 9.54 -17.35 -11.81
C VAL A 87 9.76 -18.17 -10.55
N TYR A 88 8.76 -18.14 -9.68
CA TYR A 88 8.67 -18.92 -8.44
C TYR A 88 7.38 -19.73 -8.49
N ALA A 89 7.48 -21.06 -8.53
CA ALA A 89 6.32 -21.93 -8.53
C ALA A 89 5.77 -22.10 -7.11
N ILE A 90 4.46 -21.89 -6.92
CA ILE A 90 3.80 -21.95 -5.60
C ILE A 90 2.60 -22.90 -5.64
N ASN A 91 2.34 -23.58 -4.53
CA ASN A 91 1.22 -24.52 -4.41
C ASN A 91 -0.05 -23.89 -3.82
N THR A 92 -0.06 -22.56 -3.65
CA THR A 92 -1.17 -21.81 -3.07
C THR A 92 -1.45 -20.59 -3.93
N VAL A 93 -2.73 -20.26 -4.16
CA VAL A 93 -3.10 -19.01 -4.86
C VAL A 93 -3.03 -17.84 -3.87
N LEU A 94 -2.21 -16.84 -4.17
CA LEU A 94 -2.05 -15.66 -3.33
C LEU A 94 -3.24 -14.74 -3.44
N GLN A 95 -3.80 -14.36 -2.29
CA GLN A 95 -4.87 -13.38 -2.21
C GLN A 95 -4.33 -12.05 -1.68
N PRO A 96 -4.69 -10.92 -2.33
CA PRO A 96 -4.37 -9.62 -1.77
C PRO A 96 -5.07 -9.47 -0.41
N PRO A 97 -4.41 -8.90 0.61
CA PRO A 97 -5.06 -8.61 1.87
C PRO A 97 -6.26 -7.71 1.59
N ALA A 98 -7.46 -8.15 2.00
CA ALA A 98 -8.75 -7.59 1.62
C ALA A 98 -8.70 -6.08 1.38
N ASN A 99 -9.07 -5.65 0.16
CA ASN A 99 -9.20 -4.27 -0.31
C ASN A 99 -9.35 -3.31 0.88
N ARG A 100 -8.23 -2.76 1.39
CA ARG A 100 -8.31 -1.36 1.76
C ARG A 100 -8.55 -0.68 0.42
N PRO A 101 -9.65 0.08 0.27
CA PRO A 101 -9.80 0.95 -0.90
C PRO A 101 -8.45 1.59 -1.11
N GLN A 102 -7.86 1.40 -2.30
CA GLN A 102 -6.60 2.03 -2.63
C GLN A 102 -6.74 3.47 -2.19
N GLU A 103 -6.06 3.86 -1.11
CA GLU A 103 -5.97 5.26 -0.74
C GLU A 103 -5.31 5.86 -1.96
N ARG A 104 -6.12 6.55 -2.77
CA ARG A 104 -5.67 7.40 -3.86
C ARG A 104 -4.59 8.24 -3.21
N GLY A 105 -3.32 7.93 -3.48
CA GLY A 105 -2.17 8.69 -3.01
C GLY A 105 -2.23 10.16 -3.43
N ASP A 106 -3.22 10.50 -4.26
CA ASP A 106 -3.46 11.80 -4.82
C ASP A 106 -4.57 12.59 -4.06
N GLU A 107 -5.44 11.98 -3.25
CA GLU A 107 -6.54 12.70 -2.56
C GLU A 107 -6.12 13.37 -1.23
N LEU A 108 -5.08 12.85 -0.55
CA LEU A 108 -4.59 13.40 0.72
C LEU A 108 -3.77 14.69 0.54
N ALA A 109 -3.10 14.85 -0.61
CA ALA A 109 -2.32 16.05 -0.91
C ALA A 109 -3.22 17.26 -1.17
N ASP A 110 -4.33 17.06 -1.89
CA ASP A 110 -5.28 18.12 -2.22
C ASP A 110 -6.06 18.61 -0.99
N SER A 111 -6.49 17.69 -0.13
CA SER A 111 -7.18 18.05 1.12
C SER A 111 -6.25 18.74 2.12
N ALA A 112 -4.97 18.35 2.22
CA ALA A 112 -3.99 19.06 3.04
C ALA A 112 -3.71 20.49 2.55
N LEU A 113 -3.63 20.69 1.22
CA LEU A 113 -3.47 22.00 0.60
C LEU A 113 -4.69 22.90 0.84
N GLU A 114 -5.89 22.34 0.83
CA GLU A 114 -7.13 23.07 1.03
C GLU A 114 -7.29 23.54 2.48
N ILE A 115 -6.96 22.67 3.45
CA ILE A 115 -6.92 23.01 4.88
C ILE A 115 -5.91 24.13 5.15
N PHE A 116 -4.71 24.08 4.54
CA PHE A 116 -3.70 25.12 4.72
C PHE A 116 -4.15 26.47 4.14
N LYS A 117 -4.79 26.46 2.96
CA LYS A 117 -5.36 27.68 2.37
C LYS A 117 -6.46 28.29 3.25
N GLN A 118 -7.37 27.47 3.77
CA GLN A 118 -8.40 27.94 4.71
C GLN A 118 -7.80 28.52 5.98
N ALA A 119 -6.84 27.84 6.62
CA ALA A 119 -6.18 28.32 7.84
C ALA A 119 -5.49 29.69 7.63
N SER A 120 -4.82 29.88 6.49
CA SER A 120 -4.20 31.17 6.16
C SER A 120 -5.20 32.31 5.94
N ALA A 121 -6.40 32.01 5.42
CA ALA A 121 -7.47 32.98 5.23
C ALA A 121 -8.09 33.41 6.58
N PHE A 122 -8.27 32.47 7.51
CA PHE A 122 -8.74 32.79 8.87
C PHE A 122 -7.74 33.66 9.65
N SER A 123 -6.44 33.42 9.47
CA SER A 123 -5.39 34.24 10.12
C SER A 123 -5.40 35.70 9.64
N ARG A 124 -5.67 35.96 8.35
CA ARG A 124 -5.82 37.34 7.83
C ARG A 124 -7.09 38.03 8.33
N ALA A 125 -8.20 37.30 8.47
CA ALA A 125 -9.46 37.87 8.95
C ALA A 125 -9.42 38.22 10.45
N ALA A 126 -8.65 37.49 11.26
CA ALA A 126 -8.52 37.76 12.70
C ALA A 126 -7.64 38.99 13.03
N GLN A 127 -6.78 39.43 12.11
CA GLN A 127 -5.92 40.61 12.32
C GLN A 127 -6.63 41.95 12.08
N SER A 128 -7.80 41.99 11.44
CA SER A 128 -8.43 43.26 11.06
C SER A 128 -9.39 43.87 12.10
N SER A 129 -9.61 43.26 13.27
CA SER A 129 -10.54 43.83 14.26
C SER A 129 -10.22 43.53 15.73
N VAL A 130 -8.95 43.68 16.15
CA VAL A 130 -8.65 43.78 17.58
C VAL A 130 -8.68 45.26 17.99
N LYS A 131 -9.87 45.82 18.18
CA LYS A 131 -10.01 47.04 18.99
C LYS A 131 -9.84 46.62 20.45
N LEU A 132 -8.67 46.92 21.03
CA LEU A 132 -8.39 46.69 22.45
C LEU A 132 -9.42 47.42 23.32
N ALA A 133 -9.92 46.74 24.35
CA ALA A 133 -10.90 47.31 25.27
C ALA A 133 -10.31 48.53 26.00
N PRO A 134 -11.10 49.61 26.21
CA PRO A 134 -10.59 50.91 26.70
C PRO A 134 -9.96 50.86 28.10
N VAL A 135 -10.25 49.80 28.87
CA VAL A 135 -9.65 49.57 30.19
C VAL A 135 -8.14 49.30 30.09
N TYR A 136 -7.68 48.61 29.05
CA TYR A 136 -6.26 48.29 28.87
C TYR A 136 -5.43 49.50 28.43
N GLN A 137 -6.02 50.43 27.68
CA GLN A 137 -5.35 51.68 27.29
C GLN A 137 -5.05 52.57 28.50
N ARG A 138 -5.98 52.66 29.47
CA ARG A 138 -5.76 53.43 30.72
C ARG A 138 -4.66 52.85 31.60
N LEU A 139 -4.50 51.52 31.60
CA LEU A 139 -3.45 50.86 32.38
C LEU A 139 -2.06 51.15 31.81
N LEU A 140 -1.93 51.22 30.48
CA LEU A 140 -0.67 51.51 29.80
C LEU A 140 -0.24 52.98 29.94
N GLU A 141 -1.17 53.92 29.97
CA GLU A 141 -0.85 55.34 30.23
C GLU A 141 -0.35 55.58 31.66
N ARG A 142 -0.88 54.85 32.66
CA ARG A 142 -0.44 54.97 34.05
C ARG A 142 0.97 54.44 34.31
N MET A 143 1.51 53.57 33.45
CA MET A 143 2.87 53.03 33.60
C MET A 143 3.94 53.90 32.93
N LYS A 144 3.57 55.04 32.33
CA LYS A 144 4.50 55.95 31.64
C LYS A 144 4.75 57.29 32.35
N GLN A 145 4.27 57.48 33.58
CA GLN A 145 4.70 58.55 34.49
C GLN A 145 5.52 57.96 35.63
#